data_AF-A0A3M6G959-F1
#
_entry.id   AF-A0A3M6G959-F1
#
_cell.length_a   1.000
_cell.length_b   1.000
_cell.length_c   1.000
_cell.angle_alpha   90.00
_cell.angle_beta   90.00
_cell.angle_gamma   90.00
#
_symmetry.space_group_name_H-M   'P 1'
#
loop_
_entity.id
_entity.type
_entity.pdbx_description
1 polymer ?
#
loop_
_entity_poly.entity_id
_entity_poly.type
_entity_poly.pdbx_seq_one_letter_code
_entity_poly.pdbx_strand_id
1 'polypeptide(L)'
;MSIKLRLLLLIGTSVLTVLIISLVNYVGNTRTETAMIDSEVSMTALSNHLEADMMHDALRADVLSAMLVGLGKSNSTREEVQKSLDEHAAHFRAVLNDNLKLPITEAIKAELNRIKPSLDTYIASGERIVGLALVNPERAQQELGTFTSAFTQLEEQMSSLSDLIEENFKASGEGARQAIRSANIALVVVLVASILLLLVQGRWVTRSIMIPLASASRIADSIAHGNLSEPIAEPRGRDEASMLIRSLAVMQRDLRGMIEVVRSNAHGVSGMSRQLSSGCHEVADSSRQQSSAAGTMSAATSEMTASIEEITRHAGHALEMANQAETLAKNGGRVIHQVVSDMDSIARSAQLSAQVIRTLDKDSEGIFNIIQVIKGIADQTNLLALNAAI
;
A
#
# COMPACT_ATOMS: atom_id res chain seq x y z
N MET A 1 -0.96 -15.78 5.46
CA MET A 1 0.22 -16.44 4.86
C MET A 1 1.03 -15.37 4.19
N SER A 2 2.31 -15.22 4.55
CA SER A 2 3.15 -14.16 3.98
C SER A 2 3.36 -14.34 2.49
N ILE A 3 3.57 -13.23 1.76
CA ILE A 3 3.97 -13.24 0.35
C ILE A 3 5.21 -14.12 0.16
N LYS A 4 6.19 -14.01 1.06
CA LYS A 4 7.40 -14.84 1.06
C LYS A 4 7.09 -16.33 1.09
N LEU A 5 6.19 -16.77 1.98
CA LEU A 5 5.86 -18.19 2.10
C LEU A 5 5.07 -18.69 0.89
N ARG A 6 4.21 -17.86 0.28
CA ARG A 6 3.52 -18.20 -0.99
C ARG A 6 4.51 -18.41 -2.14
N LEU A 7 5.51 -17.54 -2.27
CA LEU A 7 6.57 -17.66 -3.28
C LEU A 7 7.45 -18.89 -3.04
N LEU A 8 7.81 -19.17 -1.78
CA LEU A 8 8.55 -20.38 -1.42
C LEU A 8 7.76 -21.65 -1.74
N LEU A 9 6.46 -21.66 -1.48
CA LEU A 9 5.60 -22.78 -1.91
C LEU A 9 5.58 -22.94 -3.42
N LEU A 10 5.53 -21.85 -4.20
CA LEU A 10 5.53 -21.92 -5.66
C LEU A 10 6.84 -22.50 -6.21
N ILE A 11 7.97 -22.07 -5.67
CA ILE A 11 9.28 -22.64 -6.02
C ILE A 11 9.34 -24.11 -5.59
N GLY A 12 8.94 -24.42 -4.35
CA GLY A 12 8.97 -25.76 -3.78
C GLY A 12 8.13 -26.75 -4.58
N THR A 13 6.91 -26.39 -4.96
CA THR A 13 6.06 -27.25 -5.81
C THR A 13 6.63 -27.39 -7.21
N SER A 14 7.22 -26.33 -7.79
CA SER A 14 7.83 -26.39 -9.12
C SER A 14 9.01 -27.38 -9.12
N VAL A 15 9.91 -27.28 -8.13
CA VAL A 15 11.01 -28.24 -7.95
C VAL A 15 10.48 -29.65 -7.73
N LEU A 16 9.46 -29.81 -6.89
CA LEU A 16 8.84 -31.12 -6.63
C LEU A 16 8.23 -31.72 -7.91
N THR A 17 7.56 -30.93 -8.75
CA THR A 17 7.01 -31.43 -10.03
C THR A 17 8.10 -31.91 -10.97
N VAL A 18 9.23 -31.19 -11.07
CA VAL A 18 10.38 -31.62 -11.87
C VAL A 18 10.95 -32.92 -11.33
N LEU A 19 11.12 -33.05 -10.01
CA LEU A 19 11.62 -34.28 -9.39
C LEU A 19 10.69 -35.47 -9.67
N ILE A 20 9.36 -35.27 -9.58
CA ILE A 20 8.38 -36.33 -9.86
C ILE A 20 8.43 -36.73 -11.34
N ILE A 21 8.47 -35.77 -12.28
CA ILE A 21 8.57 -36.05 -13.72
C ILE A 21 9.86 -36.82 -14.02
N SER A 22 11.00 -36.38 -13.48
CA SER A 22 12.29 -37.06 -13.67
C SER A 22 12.29 -38.47 -13.10
N LEU A 23 11.69 -38.67 -11.91
CA LEU A 23 11.58 -40.00 -11.31
C LEU A 23 10.70 -40.93 -12.15
N VAL A 24 9.53 -40.46 -12.60
CA VAL A 24 8.62 -41.25 -13.45
C VAL A 24 9.27 -41.58 -14.79
N ASN A 25 9.98 -40.63 -15.39
CA ASN A 25 10.74 -40.87 -16.60
C ASN A 25 11.85 -41.92 -16.39
N TYR A 26 12.63 -41.80 -15.31
CA TYR A 26 13.69 -42.75 -14.99
C TYR A 26 13.16 -44.18 -14.77
N VAL A 27 12.08 -44.34 -14.00
CA VAL A 27 11.45 -45.66 -13.79
C VAL A 27 10.83 -46.20 -15.08
N GLY A 28 10.21 -45.35 -15.89
CA GLY A 28 9.66 -45.75 -17.19
C GLY A 28 10.75 -46.20 -18.16
N ASN A 29 11.87 -45.49 -18.20
CA ASN A 29 13.00 -45.77 -19.08
C ASN A 29 13.69 -47.08 -18.71
N THR A 30 13.99 -47.30 -17.42
CA THR A 30 14.62 -48.55 -16.94
C THR A 30 13.75 -49.78 -17.18
N ARG A 31 12.42 -49.67 -17.04
CA ARG A 31 11.48 -50.75 -17.40
C ARG A 31 11.45 -51.02 -18.91
N THR A 32 11.47 -49.96 -19.71
CA THR A 32 11.48 -50.06 -21.17
C THR A 32 12.77 -50.70 -21.66
N GLU A 33 13.92 -50.26 -21.14
CA GLU A 33 15.25 -50.82 -21.43
C GLU A 33 15.29 -52.32 -21.12
N THR A 34 14.83 -52.73 -19.93
CA THR A 34 14.79 -54.14 -19.54
C THR A 34 13.93 -54.98 -20.50
N ALA A 35 12.76 -54.48 -20.88
CA ALA A 35 11.87 -55.18 -21.80
C ALA A 35 12.41 -55.21 -23.24
N MET A 36 13.15 -54.19 -23.67
CA MET A 36 13.84 -54.19 -24.96
C MET A 36 14.99 -55.20 -25.00
N ILE A 37 15.80 -55.29 -23.94
CA ILE A 37 16.87 -56.29 -23.82
C ILE A 37 16.28 -57.71 -23.89
N ASP A 38 15.18 -57.97 -23.18
CA ASP A 38 14.51 -59.28 -23.22
C ASP A 38 13.97 -59.64 -24.62
N SER A 39 13.40 -58.65 -25.31
CA SER A 39 12.97 -58.80 -26.71
C SER A 39 14.14 -59.02 -27.67
N GLU A 40 15.29 -58.36 -27.46
CA GLU A 40 16.51 -58.52 -28.25
C GLU A 40 17.09 -59.93 -28.05
N VAL A 41 17.22 -60.38 -26.80
CA VAL A 41 17.68 -61.73 -26.45
C VAL A 41 16.80 -62.79 -27.11
N SER A 42 15.48 -62.61 -27.06
CA SER A 42 14.53 -63.54 -27.71
C SER A 42 14.67 -63.55 -29.23
N MET A 43 14.94 -62.40 -29.85
CA MET A 43 15.20 -62.30 -31.29
C MET A 43 16.49 -63.02 -31.68
N THR A 44 17.57 -62.85 -30.91
CA THR A 44 18.83 -63.58 -31.12
C THR A 44 18.61 -65.08 -30.95
N ALA A 45 17.86 -65.50 -29.93
CA ALA A 45 17.55 -66.91 -29.71
C ALA A 45 16.79 -67.54 -30.88
N LEU A 46 15.80 -66.81 -31.43
CA LEU A 46 15.06 -67.21 -32.63
C LEU A 46 15.97 -67.28 -33.86
N SER A 47 16.81 -66.29 -34.09
CA SER A 47 17.75 -66.27 -35.22
C SER A 47 18.69 -67.48 -35.18
N ASN A 48 19.29 -67.75 -34.03
CA ASN A 48 20.14 -68.92 -33.82
C ASN A 48 19.34 -70.21 -34.02
N HIS A 49 18.09 -70.29 -33.54
CA HIS A 49 17.29 -71.49 -33.74
C HIS A 49 16.96 -71.75 -35.22
N LEU A 50 16.63 -70.71 -35.99
CA LEU A 50 16.42 -70.82 -37.44
C LEU A 50 17.70 -71.27 -38.17
N GLU A 51 18.87 -70.78 -37.73
CA GLU A 51 20.15 -71.23 -38.27
C GLU A 51 20.44 -72.69 -37.93
N ALA A 52 20.11 -73.12 -36.71
CA ALA A 52 20.22 -74.52 -36.30
C ALA A 52 19.29 -75.45 -37.10
N ASP A 53 18.07 -74.99 -37.40
CA ASP A 53 17.11 -75.68 -38.27
C ASP A 53 17.65 -75.83 -39.71
N MET A 54 18.24 -74.76 -40.26
CA MET A 54 18.94 -74.84 -41.55
C MET A 54 20.09 -75.85 -41.53
N MET A 55 20.86 -75.92 -40.44
CA MET A 55 21.96 -76.90 -40.31
C MET A 55 21.45 -78.34 -40.17
N HIS A 56 20.26 -78.54 -39.60
CA HIS A 56 19.61 -79.84 -39.54
C HIS A 56 19.32 -80.38 -40.94
N ASP A 57 18.69 -79.56 -41.78
CA ASP A 57 18.42 -79.88 -43.18
C ASP A 57 19.69 -80.01 -44.03
N ALA A 58 20.67 -79.12 -43.83
CA ALA A 58 21.94 -79.17 -44.54
C ALA A 58 22.70 -80.48 -44.28
N LEU A 59 22.73 -80.94 -43.02
CA LEU A 59 23.37 -82.20 -42.66
C LEU A 59 22.67 -83.41 -43.30
N ARG A 60 21.33 -83.37 -43.42
CA ARG A 60 20.57 -84.37 -44.18
C ARG A 60 20.92 -84.34 -45.66
N ALA A 61 21.06 -83.14 -46.24
CA ALA A 61 21.48 -82.97 -47.63
C ALA A 61 22.90 -83.53 -47.86
N ASP A 62 23.82 -83.34 -46.92
CA ASP A 62 25.18 -83.92 -47.01
C ASP A 62 25.15 -85.44 -47.00
N VAL A 63 24.35 -86.05 -46.13
CA VAL A 63 24.17 -87.51 -46.08
C VAL A 63 23.64 -88.06 -47.41
N LEU A 64 22.61 -87.43 -47.97
CA LEU A 64 22.04 -87.83 -49.26
C LEU A 64 23.02 -87.57 -50.41
N SER A 65 23.77 -86.47 -50.37
CA SER A 65 24.82 -86.17 -51.35
C SER A 65 25.93 -87.22 -51.33
N ALA A 66 26.37 -87.65 -50.13
CA ALA A 66 27.37 -88.72 -49.98
C ALA A 66 26.90 -90.03 -50.61
N MET A 67 25.61 -90.36 -50.49
CA MET A 67 25.02 -91.53 -51.15
C MET A 67 25.09 -91.42 -52.68
N LEU A 68 24.79 -90.24 -53.25
CA LEU A 68 24.90 -90.02 -54.69
C LEU A 68 26.36 -90.08 -55.16
N VAL A 69 27.30 -89.51 -54.41
CA VAL A 69 28.75 -89.60 -54.69
C VAL A 69 29.21 -91.05 -54.65
N GLY A 70 28.80 -91.82 -53.63
CA GLY A 70 29.11 -93.24 -53.49
C GLY A 70 28.62 -94.09 -54.66
N LEU A 71 27.46 -93.74 -55.22
CA LEU A 71 26.85 -94.39 -56.39
C LEU A 71 27.39 -93.87 -57.74
N GLY A 72 28.32 -92.90 -57.74
CA GLY A 72 28.83 -92.27 -58.96
C GLY A 72 27.82 -91.41 -59.72
N LYS A 73 26.78 -90.91 -59.01
CA LYS A 73 25.67 -90.11 -59.56
C LYS A 73 25.74 -88.62 -59.22
N SER A 74 26.85 -88.16 -58.63
CA SER A 74 27.07 -86.75 -58.27
C SER A 74 28.37 -86.24 -58.88
N ASN A 75 28.42 -84.92 -59.14
CA ASN A 75 29.64 -84.23 -59.56
C ASN A 75 30.51 -83.79 -58.38
N SER A 76 29.99 -83.88 -57.15
CA SER A 76 30.75 -83.53 -55.94
C SER A 76 31.80 -84.58 -55.62
N THR A 77 32.91 -84.13 -55.04
CA THR A 77 33.98 -85.04 -54.60
C THR A 77 33.69 -85.62 -53.22
N ARG A 78 34.38 -86.72 -52.87
CA ARG A 78 34.28 -87.34 -51.54
C ARG A 78 34.73 -86.36 -50.44
N GLU A 79 35.78 -85.59 -50.73
CA GLU A 79 36.36 -84.60 -49.82
C GLU A 79 35.43 -83.41 -49.60
N GLU A 80 34.76 -82.93 -50.65
CA GLU A 80 33.77 -81.85 -50.54
C GLU A 80 32.60 -82.23 -49.61
N VAL A 81 32.04 -83.43 -49.76
CA VAL A 81 30.90 -83.86 -48.96
C VAL A 81 31.30 -84.10 -47.50
N GLN A 82 32.47 -84.70 -47.24
CA GLN A 82 32.97 -84.88 -45.88
C GLN A 82 33.22 -83.53 -45.21
N LYS A 83 33.83 -82.58 -45.93
CA LYS A 83 34.09 -81.25 -45.42
C LYS A 83 32.80 -80.48 -45.11
N SER A 84 31.81 -80.54 -46.01
CA SER A 84 30.50 -79.92 -45.81
C SER A 84 29.80 -80.47 -44.56
N LEU A 85 29.83 -81.80 -44.40
CA LEU A 85 29.29 -82.47 -43.20
C LEU A 85 29.98 -81.98 -41.92
N ASP A 86 31.31 -81.94 -41.89
CA ASP A 86 32.07 -81.53 -40.72
C ASP A 86 31.79 -80.05 -40.37
N GLU A 87 31.70 -79.18 -41.38
CA GLU A 87 31.36 -77.76 -41.22
C GLU A 87 29.93 -77.56 -40.68
N HIS A 88 28.92 -78.20 -41.28
CA HIS A 88 27.54 -78.11 -40.81
C HIS A 88 27.37 -78.72 -39.41
N ALA A 89 28.00 -79.87 -39.12
CA ALA A 89 27.96 -80.49 -37.80
C ALA A 89 28.60 -79.61 -36.71
N ALA A 90 29.76 -79.00 -37.00
CA ALA A 90 30.41 -78.06 -36.08
C ALA A 90 29.55 -76.81 -35.86
N HIS A 91 28.98 -76.27 -36.94
CA HIS A 91 28.15 -75.07 -36.88
C HIS A 91 26.84 -75.32 -36.10
N PHE A 92 26.17 -76.45 -36.34
CA PHE A 92 24.96 -76.82 -35.62
C PHE A 92 25.21 -76.91 -34.10
N ARG A 93 26.33 -77.54 -33.69
CA ARG A 93 26.74 -77.57 -32.28
C ARG A 93 27.05 -76.17 -31.74
N ALA A 94 27.68 -75.31 -32.53
CA ALA A 94 28.05 -73.96 -32.11
C ALA A 94 26.80 -73.11 -31.83
N VAL A 95 25.88 -73.04 -32.77
CA VAL A 95 24.66 -72.21 -32.68
C VAL A 95 23.76 -72.64 -31.52
N LEU A 96 23.61 -73.96 -31.30
CA LEU A 96 22.85 -74.47 -30.16
C LEU A 96 23.52 -74.09 -28.81
N ASN A 97 24.84 -74.12 -28.73
CA ASN A 97 25.58 -73.67 -27.55
C ASN A 97 25.56 -72.15 -27.37
N ASP A 98 25.49 -71.37 -28.44
CA ASP A 98 25.38 -69.91 -28.35
C ASP A 98 24.04 -69.51 -27.75
N ASN A 99 22.95 -70.22 -28.06
CA ASN A 99 21.67 -70.06 -27.38
C ASN A 99 21.73 -70.34 -25.87
N LEU A 100 22.51 -71.33 -25.43
CA LEU A 100 22.70 -71.63 -24.01
C LEU A 100 23.45 -70.52 -23.24
N LYS A 101 24.20 -69.67 -23.94
CA LYS A 101 24.93 -68.52 -23.33
C LYS A 101 24.05 -67.29 -23.14
N LEU A 102 22.92 -67.22 -23.83
CA LEU A 102 21.99 -66.11 -23.72
C LEU A 102 21.24 -66.14 -22.37
N PRO A 103 20.79 -64.99 -21.85
CA PRO A 103 19.93 -64.93 -20.67
C PRO A 103 18.48 -65.31 -21.01
N ILE A 104 18.29 -66.46 -21.65
CA ILE A 104 16.99 -67.05 -22.01
C ILE A 104 16.29 -67.65 -20.79
N THR A 105 15.00 -67.93 -20.95
CA THR A 105 14.16 -68.52 -19.90
C THR A 105 14.62 -69.94 -19.53
N GLU A 106 14.33 -70.35 -18.29
CA GLU A 106 14.67 -71.70 -17.82
C GLU A 106 13.97 -72.81 -18.63
N ALA A 107 12.78 -72.52 -19.19
CA ALA A 107 12.09 -73.45 -20.08
C ALA A 107 12.87 -73.69 -21.39
N ILE A 108 13.34 -72.62 -22.04
CA ILE A 108 14.15 -72.73 -23.27
C ILE A 108 15.50 -73.40 -22.97
N LYS A 109 16.14 -73.08 -21.84
CA LYS A 109 17.40 -73.75 -21.43
C LYS A 109 17.21 -75.24 -21.20
N ALA A 110 16.12 -75.64 -20.54
CA ALA A 110 15.83 -77.06 -20.29
C ALA A 110 15.66 -77.81 -21.61
N GLU A 111 14.95 -77.21 -22.56
CA GLU A 111 14.68 -77.81 -23.87
C GLU A 111 15.95 -77.90 -24.74
N LEU A 112 16.79 -76.87 -24.77
CA LEU A 112 18.10 -76.91 -25.43
C LEU A 112 18.99 -78.03 -24.86
N ASN A 113 19.00 -78.21 -23.54
CA ASN A 113 19.76 -79.30 -22.90
C ASN A 113 19.16 -80.69 -23.23
N ARG A 114 17.85 -80.78 -23.44
CA ARG A 114 17.16 -82.02 -23.86
C ARG A 114 17.48 -82.40 -25.30
N ILE A 115 17.66 -81.41 -26.19
CA ILE A 115 17.98 -81.61 -27.60
C ILE A 115 19.41 -82.08 -27.81
N LYS A 116 20.36 -81.64 -26.97
CA LYS A 116 21.79 -81.88 -27.16
C LYS A 116 22.18 -83.36 -27.39
N PRO A 117 21.68 -84.35 -26.62
CA PRO A 117 21.97 -85.77 -26.88
C PRO A 117 21.41 -86.26 -28.22
N SER A 118 20.22 -85.80 -28.62
CA SER A 118 19.60 -86.14 -29.90
C SER A 118 20.38 -85.54 -31.06
N LEU A 119 20.88 -84.30 -30.90
CA LEU A 119 21.77 -83.65 -31.85
C LEU A 119 23.07 -84.45 -32.04
N ASP A 120 23.73 -84.82 -30.95
CA ASP A 120 24.97 -85.61 -31.03
C ASP A 120 24.73 -86.99 -31.66
N THR A 121 23.58 -87.62 -31.38
CA THR A 121 23.17 -88.88 -32.01
C THR A 121 22.92 -88.72 -33.51
N TYR A 122 22.22 -87.66 -33.91
CA TYR A 122 21.95 -87.32 -35.31
C TYR A 122 23.24 -87.09 -36.11
N ILE A 123 24.13 -86.24 -35.58
CA ILE A 123 25.42 -85.95 -36.21
C ILE A 123 26.26 -87.23 -36.34
N ALA A 124 26.41 -88.00 -35.26
CA ALA A 124 27.19 -89.24 -35.28
C ALA A 124 26.61 -90.29 -36.25
N SER A 125 25.27 -90.34 -36.38
CA SER A 125 24.63 -91.18 -37.40
C SER A 125 24.90 -90.66 -38.81
N GLY A 126 24.90 -89.35 -39.03
CA GLY A 126 25.24 -88.73 -40.31
C GLY A 126 26.68 -89.04 -40.72
N GLU A 127 27.64 -88.81 -39.83
CA GLU A 127 29.06 -89.15 -40.01
C GLU A 127 29.25 -90.63 -40.37
N ARG A 128 28.54 -91.54 -39.70
CA ARG A 128 28.58 -92.97 -40.02
C ARG A 128 28.04 -93.27 -41.41
N ILE A 129 26.88 -92.73 -41.78
CA ILE A 129 26.28 -92.99 -43.09
C ILE A 129 27.12 -92.37 -44.21
N VAL A 130 27.66 -91.16 -44.05
CA VAL A 130 28.58 -90.56 -45.03
C VAL A 130 29.82 -91.43 -45.21
N GLY A 131 30.47 -91.83 -44.11
CA GLY A 131 31.64 -92.71 -44.17
C GLY A 131 31.36 -94.06 -44.86
N LEU A 132 30.20 -94.67 -44.59
CA LEU A 132 29.76 -95.89 -45.27
C LEU A 132 29.44 -95.62 -46.74
N ALA A 133 28.72 -94.55 -47.07
CA ALA A 133 28.27 -94.25 -48.43
C ALA A 133 29.44 -94.08 -49.40
N LEU A 134 30.54 -93.48 -48.94
CA LEU A 134 31.73 -93.24 -49.76
C LEU A 134 32.55 -94.52 -50.04
N VAL A 135 32.36 -95.59 -49.26
CA VAL A 135 33.13 -96.85 -49.36
C VAL A 135 32.27 -98.04 -49.81
N ASN A 136 31.07 -98.18 -49.24
CA ASN A 136 30.09 -99.23 -49.49
C ASN A 136 28.65 -98.65 -49.46
N PRO A 137 28.16 -98.14 -50.61
CA PRO A 137 26.84 -97.51 -50.72
C PRO A 137 25.68 -98.44 -50.34
N GLU A 138 25.81 -99.74 -50.61
CA GLU A 138 24.78 -100.74 -50.33
C GLU A 138 24.57 -100.91 -48.82
N ARG A 139 25.66 -100.94 -48.05
CA ARG A 139 25.59 -100.98 -46.59
C ARG A 139 25.07 -99.66 -46.01
N ALA A 140 25.47 -98.53 -46.56
CA ALA A 140 24.92 -97.23 -46.17
C ALA A 140 23.40 -97.17 -46.36
N GLN A 141 22.90 -97.70 -47.48
CA GLN A 141 21.46 -97.80 -47.76
C GLN A 141 20.72 -98.67 -46.73
N GLN A 142 21.31 -99.78 -46.28
CA GLN A 142 20.73 -100.65 -45.26
C GLN A 142 20.67 -99.98 -43.88
N GLU A 143 21.68 -99.15 -43.56
CA GLU A 143 21.76 -98.45 -42.27
C GLU A 143 21.02 -97.09 -42.28
N LEU A 144 20.58 -96.58 -43.44
CA LEU A 144 19.92 -95.27 -43.59
C LEU A 144 18.66 -95.09 -42.72
N GLY A 145 17.97 -96.19 -42.39
CA GLY A 145 16.83 -96.16 -41.48
C GLY A 145 17.17 -95.67 -40.06
N THR A 146 18.40 -95.93 -39.59
CA THR A 146 18.88 -95.44 -38.29
C THR A 146 19.08 -93.92 -38.30
N PHE A 147 19.68 -93.38 -39.36
CA PHE A 147 19.81 -91.94 -39.58
C PHE A 147 18.46 -91.26 -39.72
N THR A 148 17.53 -91.86 -40.47
CA THR A 148 16.18 -91.30 -40.65
C THR A 148 15.43 -91.23 -39.31
N SER A 149 15.61 -92.24 -38.44
CA SER A 149 15.01 -92.24 -37.10
C SER A 149 15.62 -91.15 -36.21
N ALA A 150 16.95 -90.97 -36.23
CA ALA A 150 17.63 -89.91 -35.49
C ALA A 150 17.25 -88.50 -36.01
N PHE A 151 17.13 -88.34 -37.33
CA PHE A 151 16.65 -87.12 -37.97
C PHE A 151 15.25 -86.75 -37.45
N THR A 152 14.30 -87.69 -37.53
CA THR A 152 12.90 -87.47 -37.14
C THR A 152 12.77 -87.17 -35.65
N GLN A 153 13.53 -87.88 -34.81
CA GLN A 153 13.54 -87.62 -33.36
C GLN A 153 14.06 -86.21 -33.06
N LEU A 154 15.15 -85.78 -33.72
CA LEU A 154 15.69 -84.44 -33.52
C LEU A 154 14.76 -83.35 -34.08
N GLU A 155 14.13 -83.59 -35.23
CA GLU A 155 13.14 -82.71 -35.86
C GLU A 155 11.97 -82.43 -34.92
N GLU A 156 11.41 -83.47 -34.29
CA GLU A 156 10.30 -83.31 -33.33
C GLU A 156 10.70 -82.46 -32.12
N GLN A 157 11.92 -82.65 -31.60
CA GLN A 157 12.42 -81.85 -30.48
C GLN A 157 12.73 -80.40 -30.89
N MET A 158 13.33 -80.21 -32.06
CA MET A 158 13.58 -78.89 -32.64
C MET A 158 12.28 -78.13 -32.89
N SER A 159 11.24 -78.79 -33.40
CA SER A 159 9.90 -78.19 -33.57
C SER A 159 9.32 -77.72 -32.23
N SER A 160 9.40 -78.53 -31.18
CA SER A 160 8.94 -78.13 -29.85
C SER A 160 9.74 -76.95 -29.27
N LEU A 161 11.04 -76.89 -29.53
CA LEU A 161 11.87 -75.74 -29.15
C LEU A 161 11.51 -74.50 -29.96
N SER A 162 11.20 -74.65 -31.26
CA SER A 162 10.77 -73.57 -32.15
C SER A 162 9.53 -72.89 -31.61
N ASP A 163 8.50 -73.67 -31.25
CA ASP A 163 7.25 -73.16 -30.68
C ASP A 163 7.51 -72.35 -29.40
N LEU A 164 8.37 -72.87 -28.50
CA LEU A 164 8.73 -72.19 -27.25
C LEU A 164 9.49 -70.88 -27.48
N ILE A 165 10.45 -70.87 -28.41
CA ILE A 165 11.24 -69.67 -28.73
C ILE A 165 10.36 -68.63 -29.43
N GLU A 166 9.48 -69.04 -30.35
CA GLU A 166 8.55 -68.13 -31.03
C GLU A 166 7.52 -67.53 -30.06
N GLU A 167 6.97 -68.34 -29.15
CA GLU A 167 6.08 -67.85 -28.09
C GLU A 167 6.79 -66.83 -27.19
N ASN A 168 8.01 -67.14 -26.74
CA ASN A 168 8.81 -66.22 -25.92
C ASN A 168 9.13 -64.92 -26.67
N PHE A 169 9.52 -64.99 -27.95
CA PHE A 169 9.77 -63.82 -28.78
C PHE A 169 8.54 -62.93 -28.93
N LYS A 170 7.36 -63.51 -29.18
CA LYS A 170 6.09 -62.77 -29.23
C LYS A 170 5.77 -62.11 -27.89
N ALA A 171 5.88 -62.87 -26.79
CA ALA A 171 5.59 -62.39 -25.44
C ALA A 171 6.54 -61.24 -25.03
N SER A 172 7.84 -61.37 -25.26
CA SER A 172 8.82 -60.32 -24.96
C SER A 172 8.61 -59.08 -25.84
N GLY A 173 8.26 -59.26 -27.12
CA GLY A 173 7.93 -58.15 -28.02
C GLY A 173 6.66 -57.38 -27.60
N GLU A 174 5.62 -58.09 -27.17
CA GLU A 174 4.41 -57.48 -26.60
C GLU A 174 4.70 -56.79 -25.27
N GLY A 175 5.50 -57.43 -24.41
CA GLY A 175 5.99 -56.86 -23.15
C GLY A 175 6.73 -55.55 -23.35
N ALA A 176 7.63 -55.48 -24.34
CA ALA A 176 8.35 -54.25 -24.70
C ALA A 176 7.40 -53.14 -25.17
N ARG A 177 6.45 -53.45 -26.07
CA ARG A 177 5.44 -52.48 -26.52
C ARG A 177 4.57 -51.98 -25.38
N GLN A 178 4.19 -52.86 -24.45
CA GLN A 178 3.41 -52.51 -23.27
C GLN A 178 4.20 -51.65 -22.29
N ALA A 179 5.48 -51.95 -22.07
CA ALA A 179 6.39 -51.15 -21.25
C ALA A 179 6.50 -49.72 -21.81
N ILE A 180 6.74 -49.58 -23.12
CA ILE A 180 6.78 -48.27 -23.81
C ILE A 180 5.46 -47.53 -23.65
N ARG A 181 4.32 -48.20 -23.94
CA ARG A 181 2.99 -47.56 -23.86
C ARG A 181 2.67 -47.10 -22.44
N SER A 182 2.95 -47.92 -21.43
CA SER A 182 2.70 -47.58 -20.04
C SER A 182 3.61 -46.44 -19.54
N ALA A 183 4.89 -46.42 -19.94
CA ALA A 183 5.80 -45.32 -19.65
C ALA A 183 5.32 -44.00 -20.28
N ASN A 184 4.89 -44.03 -21.54
CA ASN A 184 4.35 -42.86 -22.23
C ASN A 184 3.06 -42.34 -21.59
N ILE A 185 2.12 -43.22 -21.24
CA ILE A 185 0.88 -42.83 -20.55
C ILE A 185 1.20 -42.23 -19.18
N ALA A 186 2.09 -42.84 -18.40
CA ALA A 186 2.50 -42.31 -17.10
C ALA A 186 3.11 -40.91 -17.23
N LEU A 187 3.98 -40.70 -18.22
CA LEU A 187 4.60 -39.40 -18.50
C LEU A 187 3.54 -38.35 -18.87
N VAL A 188 2.60 -38.67 -19.76
CA VAL A 188 1.51 -37.76 -20.16
C VAL A 188 0.63 -37.40 -18.96
N VAL A 189 0.25 -38.38 -18.13
CA VAL A 189 -0.58 -38.15 -16.94
C VAL A 189 0.12 -37.21 -15.95
N VAL A 190 1.40 -37.46 -15.65
CA VAL A 190 2.16 -36.59 -14.73
C VAL A 190 2.40 -35.20 -15.32
N LEU A 191 2.63 -35.09 -16.63
CA LEU A 191 2.80 -33.81 -17.32
C LEU A 191 1.52 -32.97 -17.23
N VAL A 192 0.37 -33.56 -17.58
CA VAL A 192 -0.94 -32.88 -17.50
C VAL A 192 -1.27 -32.50 -16.06
N ALA A 193 -1.04 -33.39 -15.09
CA ALA A 193 -1.24 -33.09 -13.67
C ALA A 193 -0.35 -31.93 -13.19
N SER A 194 0.92 -31.90 -13.62
CA SER A 194 1.86 -30.83 -13.29
C SER A 194 1.44 -29.48 -13.90
N ILE A 195 0.99 -29.47 -15.16
CA ILE A 195 0.47 -28.26 -15.81
C ILE A 195 -0.77 -27.74 -15.08
N LEU A 196 -1.73 -28.62 -14.75
CA LEU A 196 -2.93 -28.23 -14.01
C LEU A 196 -2.58 -27.67 -12.63
N LEU A 197 -1.64 -28.30 -11.92
CA LEU A 197 -1.17 -27.84 -10.62
C LEU A 197 -0.55 -26.43 -10.72
N LEU A 198 0.33 -26.21 -11.70
CA LEU A 198 0.96 -24.90 -11.94
C LEU A 198 -0.04 -23.82 -12.35
N LEU A 199 -1.06 -24.16 -13.16
CA LEU A 199 -2.14 -23.24 -13.52
C LEU A 199 -2.97 -22.84 -12.29
N VAL A 200 -3.37 -23.82 -11.47
CA VAL A 200 -4.12 -23.57 -10.23
C VAL A 200 -3.30 -22.70 -9.27
N GLN A 201 -2.02 -23.02 -9.10
CA GLN A 201 -1.14 -22.28 -8.22
C GLN A 201 -0.86 -20.86 -8.74
N GLY A 202 -0.61 -20.69 -10.04
CA GLY A 202 -0.41 -19.39 -10.67
C GLY A 202 -1.65 -18.49 -10.53
N ARG A 203 -2.84 -19.06 -10.70
CA ARG A 203 -4.11 -18.34 -10.50
C ARG A 203 -4.31 -17.95 -9.04
N TRP A 204 -3.92 -18.81 -8.10
CA TRP A 204 -3.94 -18.54 -6.66
C TRP A 204 -2.96 -17.42 -6.26
N VAL A 205 -1.73 -17.44 -6.77
CA VAL A 205 -0.73 -16.38 -6.56
C VAL A 205 -1.19 -15.05 -7.13
N THR A 206 -1.71 -15.04 -8.36
CA THR A 206 -2.21 -13.82 -9.00
C THR A 206 -3.34 -13.19 -8.18
N ARG A 207 -4.31 -13.99 -7.73
CA ARG A 207 -5.41 -13.46 -6.91
C ARG A 207 -4.99 -13.03 -5.52
N SER A 208 -4.03 -13.71 -4.92
CA SER A 208 -3.62 -13.45 -3.53
C SER A 208 -2.56 -12.35 -3.39
N ILE A 209 -1.80 -12.04 -4.45
CA ILE A 209 -0.70 -11.06 -4.41
C ILE A 209 -0.94 -9.91 -5.40
N MET A 210 -1.09 -10.23 -6.70
CA MET A 210 -1.15 -9.20 -7.75
C MET A 210 -2.39 -8.32 -7.63
N ILE A 211 -3.57 -8.89 -7.33
CA ILE A 211 -4.80 -8.11 -7.20
C ILE A 211 -4.74 -7.12 -6.02
N PRO A 212 -4.37 -7.52 -4.78
CA PRO A 212 -4.19 -6.59 -3.67
C PRO A 212 -3.14 -5.50 -3.95
N LEU A 213 -2.01 -5.86 -4.58
CA LEU A 213 -0.97 -4.88 -4.93
C LEU A 213 -1.45 -3.87 -5.98
N ALA A 214 -2.18 -4.33 -7.00
CA ALA A 214 -2.79 -3.43 -7.98
C ALA A 214 -3.83 -2.50 -7.33
N SER A 215 -4.58 -3.00 -6.34
CA SER A 215 -5.50 -2.17 -5.56
C SER A 215 -4.75 -1.12 -4.73
N ALA A 216 -3.67 -1.51 -4.05
CA ALA A 216 -2.83 -0.57 -3.30
C ALA A 216 -2.23 0.51 -4.20
N SER A 217 -1.76 0.13 -5.40
CA SER A 217 -1.25 1.08 -6.40
C SER A 217 -2.32 2.08 -6.85
N ARG A 218 -3.55 1.63 -7.16
CA ARG A 218 -4.65 2.54 -7.53
C ARG A 218 -5.05 3.49 -6.39
N ILE A 219 -5.04 3.00 -5.15
CA ILE A 219 -5.32 3.85 -3.98
C ILE A 219 -4.25 4.92 -3.83
N ALA A 220 -2.97 4.53 -3.93
CA ALA A 220 -1.86 5.47 -3.84
C ALA A 220 -1.92 6.52 -4.97
N ASP A 221 -2.25 6.10 -6.20
CA ASP A 221 -2.44 6.99 -7.34
C ASP A 221 -3.60 7.98 -7.13
N SER A 222 -4.73 7.52 -6.60
CA SER A 222 -5.88 8.39 -6.28
C SER A 222 -5.53 9.43 -5.21
N ILE A 223 -4.81 9.02 -4.16
CA ILE A 223 -4.32 9.94 -3.13
C ILE A 223 -3.33 10.96 -3.72
N ALA A 224 -2.43 10.53 -4.61
CA ALA A 224 -1.46 11.41 -5.26
C ALA A 224 -2.14 12.49 -6.13
N HIS A 225 -3.27 12.17 -6.76
CA HIS A 225 -4.10 13.12 -7.51
C HIS A 225 -5.07 13.93 -6.62
N GLY A 226 -4.98 13.80 -5.29
CA GLY A 226 -5.81 14.54 -4.34
C GLY A 226 -7.24 14.01 -4.18
N ASN A 227 -7.59 12.88 -4.81
CA ASN A 227 -8.88 12.23 -4.60
C ASN A 227 -8.86 11.38 -3.33
N LEU A 228 -9.31 11.97 -2.22
CA LEU A 228 -9.44 11.30 -0.91
C LEU A 228 -10.87 10.81 -0.62
N SER A 229 -11.78 10.93 -1.59
CA SER A 229 -13.21 10.67 -1.39
C SER A 229 -13.56 9.19 -1.50
N GLU A 230 -12.73 8.42 -2.21
CA GLU A 230 -12.98 6.99 -2.43
C GLU A 230 -12.76 6.15 -1.16
N PRO A 231 -13.75 5.37 -0.72
CA PRO A 231 -13.61 4.53 0.46
C PRO A 231 -12.65 3.36 0.18
N ILE A 232 -11.62 3.23 1.01
CA ILE A 232 -10.70 2.10 0.96
C ILE A 232 -11.33 0.93 1.73
N ALA A 233 -11.66 -0.16 1.03
CA ALA A 233 -12.22 -1.35 1.65
C ALA A 233 -11.19 -2.04 2.57
N GLU A 234 -11.63 -2.42 3.77
CA GLU A 234 -10.84 -3.18 4.75
C GLU A 234 -10.41 -4.53 4.16
N PRO A 235 -9.10 -4.79 3.98
CA PRO A 235 -8.63 -6.07 3.46
C PRO A 235 -8.83 -7.16 4.51
N ARG A 236 -9.41 -8.30 4.10
CA ARG A 236 -9.62 -9.48 4.96
C ARG A 236 -8.31 -10.18 5.37
N GLY A 237 -7.24 -10.00 4.59
CA GLY A 237 -5.96 -10.66 4.84
C GLY A 237 -5.16 -10.02 5.98
N ARG A 238 -4.21 -10.79 6.50
CA ARG A 238 -3.18 -10.34 7.46
C ARG A 238 -1.77 -10.44 6.87
N ASP A 239 -1.69 -10.46 5.53
CA ASP A 239 -0.43 -10.50 4.79
C ASP A 239 0.10 -9.08 4.52
N GLU A 240 1.31 -9.01 3.98
CA GLU A 240 2.04 -7.77 3.74
C GLU A 240 1.26 -6.83 2.79
N ALA A 241 0.56 -7.37 1.79
CA ALA A 241 -0.28 -6.57 0.90
C ALA A 241 -1.50 -5.98 1.64
N SER A 242 -2.12 -6.76 2.52
CA SER A 242 -3.23 -6.27 3.36
C SER A 242 -2.76 -5.21 4.36
N MET A 243 -1.55 -5.37 4.93
CA MET A 243 -0.93 -4.36 5.79
C MET A 243 -0.67 -3.05 5.02
N LEU A 244 -0.17 -3.13 3.79
CA LEU A 244 0.04 -1.96 2.93
C LEU A 244 -1.27 -1.19 2.67
N ILE A 245 -2.35 -1.89 2.32
CA ILE A 245 -3.67 -1.25 2.10
C ILE A 245 -4.17 -0.58 3.39
N ARG A 246 -4.00 -1.22 4.56
CA ARG A 246 -4.38 -0.61 5.86
C ARG A 246 -3.57 0.66 6.13
N SER A 247 -2.27 0.66 5.87
CA SER A 247 -1.44 1.86 6.01
C SER A 247 -1.87 2.99 5.07
N LEU A 248 -2.21 2.67 3.80
CA LEU A 248 -2.78 3.65 2.87
C LEU A 248 -4.12 4.20 3.36
N ALA A 249 -4.96 3.39 3.99
CA ALA A 249 -6.23 3.83 4.56
C ALA A 249 -6.05 4.80 5.74
N VAL A 250 -5.07 4.55 6.60
CA VAL A 250 -4.69 5.49 7.67
C VAL A 250 -4.20 6.80 7.08
N MET A 251 -3.29 6.75 6.10
CA MET A 251 -2.77 7.93 5.40
C MET A 251 -3.88 8.76 4.75
N GLN A 252 -4.84 8.12 4.07
CA GLN A 252 -6.00 8.82 3.47
C GLN A 252 -6.84 9.53 4.55
N ARG A 253 -7.10 8.86 5.68
CA ARG A 253 -7.87 9.44 6.79
C ARG A 253 -7.19 10.66 7.37
N ASP A 254 -5.89 10.58 7.61
CA ASP A 254 -5.11 11.67 8.21
C ASP A 254 -5.03 12.87 7.25
N LEU A 255 -4.83 12.62 5.95
CA LEU A 255 -4.89 13.65 4.91
C LEU A 255 -6.26 14.35 4.86
N ARG A 256 -7.37 13.59 4.94
CA ARG A 256 -8.72 14.18 5.00
C ARG A 256 -8.89 15.06 6.23
N GLY A 257 -8.42 14.59 7.38
CA GLY A 257 -8.46 15.37 8.63
C GLY A 257 -7.71 16.69 8.51
N MET A 258 -6.51 16.67 7.92
CA MET A 258 -5.73 17.90 7.68
C MET A 258 -6.46 18.87 6.73
N ILE A 259 -7.05 18.38 5.63
CA ILE A 259 -7.82 19.21 4.70
C ILE A 259 -9.05 19.84 5.38
N GLU A 260 -9.75 19.11 6.24
CA GLU A 260 -10.89 19.63 6.99
C GLU A 260 -10.49 20.76 7.94
N VAL A 261 -9.36 20.60 8.65
CA VAL A 261 -8.80 21.66 9.51
C VAL A 261 -8.43 22.90 8.69
N VAL A 262 -7.77 22.72 7.55
CA VAL A 262 -7.41 23.84 6.64
C VAL A 262 -8.67 24.55 6.16
N ARG A 263 -9.70 23.81 5.75
CA ARG A 263 -10.99 24.37 5.32
C ARG A 263 -11.69 25.15 6.43
N SER A 264 -11.73 24.60 7.64
CA SER A 264 -12.30 25.27 8.82
C SER A 264 -11.58 26.59 9.11
N ASN A 265 -10.24 26.58 9.09
CA ASN A 265 -9.44 27.78 9.29
C ASN A 265 -9.67 28.82 8.19
N ALA A 266 -9.78 28.40 6.92
CA ALA A 266 -10.09 29.30 5.82
C ALA A 266 -11.47 29.96 5.97
N HIS A 267 -12.49 29.21 6.43
CA HIS A 267 -13.79 29.78 6.77
C HIS A 267 -13.71 30.77 7.94
N GLY A 268 -12.94 30.46 8.98
CA GLY A 268 -12.68 31.36 10.10
C GLY A 268 -12.05 32.68 9.65
N VAL A 269 -11.00 32.61 8.83
CA VAL A 269 -10.34 33.79 8.24
C VAL A 269 -11.32 34.60 7.40
N SER A 270 -12.10 33.96 6.52
CA SER A 270 -13.12 34.64 5.72
C SER A 270 -14.20 35.33 6.58
N GLY A 271 -14.59 34.74 7.71
CA GLY A 271 -15.48 35.35 8.69
C GLY A 271 -14.87 36.60 9.32
N MET A 272 -13.63 36.49 9.81
CA MET A 272 -12.89 37.62 10.38
C MET A 272 -12.70 38.76 9.38
N SER A 273 -12.38 38.47 8.12
CA SER A 273 -12.25 39.48 7.07
C SER A 273 -13.56 40.24 6.84
N ARG A 274 -14.72 39.56 6.89
CA ARG A 274 -16.03 40.23 6.79
C ARG A 274 -16.31 41.13 7.99
N GLN A 275 -16.02 40.66 9.21
CA GLN A 275 -16.18 41.47 10.42
C GLN A 275 -15.27 42.70 10.40
N LEU A 276 -14.01 42.53 9.97
CA LEU A 276 -13.06 43.64 9.81
C LEU A 276 -13.57 44.66 8.80
N SER A 277 -14.08 44.21 7.65
CA SER A 277 -14.69 45.09 6.64
C SER A 277 -15.87 45.90 7.20
N SER A 278 -16.73 45.27 8.00
CA SER A 278 -17.84 45.96 8.67
C SER A 278 -17.35 47.00 9.68
N GLY A 279 -16.34 46.65 10.50
CA GLY A 279 -15.73 47.58 11.44
C GLY A 279 -15.08 48.78 10.76
N CYS A 280 -14.42 48.57 9.62
CA CYS A 280 -13.88 49.66 8.81
C CYS A 280 -14.99 50.62 8.30
N HIS A 281 -16.17 50.10 7.93
CA HIS A 281 -17.31 50.95 7.56
C HIS A 281 -17.81 51.81 8.73
N GLU A 282 -17.97 51.22 9.91
CA GLU A 282 -18.42 51.93 11.11
C GLU A 282 -17.42 53.00 11.56
N VAL A 283 -16.12 52.71 11.46
CA VAL A 283 -15.05 53.69 11.70
C VAL A 283 -15.12 54.83 10.68
N ALA A 284 -15.36 54.52 9.40
CA ALA A 284 -15.50 55.54 8.36
C ALA A 284 -16.74 56.43 8.57
N ASP A 285 -17.86 55.88 9.03
CA ASP A 285 -19.07 56.63 9.41
C ASP A 285 -18.80 57.52 10.63
N SER A 286 -18.19 56.96 11.69
CA SER A 286 -17.82 57.71 12.90
C SER A 286 -16.85 58.85 12.58
N SER A 287 -15.90 58.61 11.67
CA SER A 287 -14.94 59.62 11.22
C SER A 287 -15.62 60.77 10.48
N ARG A 288 -16.64 60.47 9.64
CA ARG A 288 -17.48 61.48 9.00
C ARG A 288 -18.27 62.31 10.02
N GLN A 289 -18.85 61.67 11.03
CA GLN A 289 -19.58 62.36 12.10
C GLN A 289 -18.65 63.26 12.94
N GLN A 290 -17.46 62.76 13.30
CA GLN A 290 -16.45 63.53 14.03
C GLN A 290 -15.98 64.74 13.21
N SER A 291 -15.78 64.58 11.90
CA SER A 291 -15.43 65.69 11.00
C SER A 291 -16.53 66.77 10.98
N SER A 292 -17.80 66.37 10.91
CA SER A 292 -18.93 67.31 10.97
C SER A 292 -19.04 68.02 12.34
N ALA A 293 -18.83 67.30 13.43
CA ALA A 293 -18.80 67.87 14.78
C ALA A 293 -17.64 68.86 14.96
N ALA A 294 -16.46 68.55 14.42
CA ALA A 294 -15.32 69.46 14.41
C ALA A 294 -15.61 70.74 13.61
N GLY A 295 -16.30 70.62 12.47
CA GLY A 295 -16.79 71.78 11.70
C GLY A 295 -17.75 72.66 12.50
N THR A 296 -18.70 72.05 13.23
CA THR A 296 -19.63 72.77 14.10
C THR A 296 -18.92 73.46 15.27
N MET A 297 -17.96 72.76 15.88
CA MET A 297 -17.13 73.32 16.95
C MET A 297 -16.28 74.48 16.46
N SER A 298 -15.70 74.39 15.26
CA SER A 298 -14.98 75.50 14.64
C SER A 298 -15.88 76.73 14.48
N ALA A 299 -17.13 76.54 14.03
CA ALA A 299 -18.09 77.63 13.91
C ALA A 299 -18.45 78.26 15.28
N ALA A 300 -18.71 77.43 16.29
CA ALA A 300 -19.00 77.90 17.65
C ALA A 300 -17.80 78.64 18.27
N THR A 301 -16.58 78.19 18.03
CA THR A 301 -15.36 78.89 18.46
C THR A 301 -15.26 80.26 17.78
N SER A 302 -15.56 80.38 16.48
CA SER A 302 -15.60 81.68 15.80
C SER A 302 -16.64 82.62 16.40
N GLU A 303 -17.84 82.13 16.71
CA GLU A 303 -18.89 82.93 17.37
C GLU A 303 -18.49 83.35 18.79
N MET A 304 -17.83 82.46 19.53
CA MET A 304 -17.28 82.76 20.85
C MET A 304 -16.18 83.83 20.80
N THR A 305 -15.29 83.76 19.82
CA THR A 305 -14.27 84.80 19.59
C THR A 305 -14.92 86.17 19.34
N ALA A 306 -15.94 86.23 18.49
CA ALA A 306 -16.69 87.47 18.25
C ALA A 306 -17.37 88.00 19.52
N SER A 307 -17.95 87.10 20.33
CA SER A 307 -18.56 87.48 21.63
C SER A 307 -17.53 88.01 22.63
N ILE A 308 -16.33 87.42 22.68
CA ILE A 308 -15.23 87.89 23.53
C ILE A 308 -14.76 89.28 23.10
N GLU A 309 -14.67 89.55 21.79
CA GLU A 309 -14.37 90.90 21.27
C GLU A 309 -15.44 91.90 21.72
N GLU A 310 -16.72 91.53 21.68
CA GLU A 310 -17.81 92.38 22.15
C GLU A 310 -17.76 92.63 23.66
N ILE A 311 -17.50 91.59 24.47
CA ILE A 311 -17.30 91.73 25.92
C ILE A 311 -16.13 92.64 26.23
N THR A 312 -15.01 92.50 25.51
CA THR A 312 -13.82 93.34 25.67
C THR A 312 -14.16 94.81 25.40
N ARG A 313 -14.92 95.07 24.32
CA ARG A 313 -15.44 96.40 24.00
C ARG A 313 -16.33 96.93 25.14
N HIS A 314 -17.28 96.15 25.63
CA HIS A 314 -18.15 96.55 26.74
C HIS A 314 -17.40 96.81 28.05
N ALA A 315 -16.39 96.01 28.38
CA ALA A 315 -15.53 96.24 29.54
C ALA A 315 -14.76 97.57 29.41
N GLY A 316 -14.27 97.90 28.20
CA GLY A 316 -13.66 99.19 27.91
C GLY A 316 -14.63 100.36 28.14
N HIS A 317 -15.87 100.26 27.65
CA HIS A 317 -16.91 101.26 27.90
C HIS A 317 -17.25 101.39 29.40
N ALA A 318 -17.34 100.28 30.13
CA ALA A 318 -17.62 100.29 31.57
C ALA A 318 -16.49 100.96 32.37
N LEU A 319 -15.23 100.70 32.01
CA LEU A 319 -14.07 101.38 32.60
C LEU A 319 -14.12 102.89 32.37
N GLU A 320 -14.47 103.33 31.16
CA GLU A 320 -14.63 104.74 30.84
C GLU A 320 -15.73 105.39 31.70
N MET A 321 -16.90 104.75 31.84
CA MET A 321 -17.97 105.22 32.72
C MET A 321 -17.54 105.27 34.19
N ALA A 322 -16.80 104.28 34.68
CA ALA A 322 -16.30 104.26 36.06
C ALA A 322 -15.34 105.44 36.32
N ASN A 323 -14.43 105.72 35.39
CA ASN A 323 -13.53 106.88 35.48
C ASN A 323 -14.30 108.22 35.47
N GLN A 324 -15.37 108.32 34.69
CA GLN A 324 -16.26 109.49 34.71
C GLN A 324 -16.97 109.63 36.06
N ALA A 325 -17.50 108.54 36.62
CA ALA A 325 -18.14 108.52 37.93
C ALA A 325 -17.16 108.91 39.06
N GLU A 326 -15.91 108.42 39.03
CA GLU A 326 -14.85 108.81 39.97
C GLU A 326 -14.58 110.33 39.90
N THR A 327 -14.47 110.86 38.68
CA THR A 327 -14.29 112.30 38.45
C THR A 327 -15.45 113.11 39.03
N LEU A 328 -16.68 112.65 38.83
CA LEU A 328 -17.87 113.30 39.36
C LEU A 328 -17.91 113.24 40.90
N ALA A 329 -17.55 112.10 41.50
CA ALA A 329 -17.46 111.96 42.95
C ALA A 329 -16.39 112.87 43.57
N LYS A 330 -15.21 113.01 42.93
CA LYS A 330 -14.18 113.98 43.35
C LYS A 330 -14.69 115.43 43.31
N ASN A 331 -15.47 115.77 42.29
CA ASN A 331 -16.11 117.09 42.20
C ASN A 331 -17.14 117.29 43.31
N GLY A 332 -18.00 116.29 43.57
CA GLY A 332 -18.95 116.32 44.69
C GLY A 332 -18.27 116.45 46.06
N GLY A 333 -17.15 115.75 46.26
CA GLY A 333 -16.33 115.87 47.48
C GLY A 333 -15.81 117.29 47.71
N ARG A 334 -15.40 118.00 46.66
CA ARG A 334 -15.02 119.43 46.76
C ARG A 334 -16.20 120.31 47.18
N VAL A 335 -17.39 120.05 46.65
CA VAL A 335 -18.61 120.78 47.03
C VAL A 335 -18.96 120.57 48.50
N ILE A 336 -18.89 119.32 48.99
CA ILE A 336 -19.12 119.04 50.42
C ILE A 336 -18.10 119.75 51.31
N HIS A 337 -16.82 119.77 50.93
CA HIS A 337 -15.79 120.52 51.67
C HIS A 337 -16.12 122.02 51.76
N GLN A 338 -16.64 122.61 50.68
CA GLN A 338 -17.11 123.99 50.68
C GLN A 338 -18.29 124.20 51.65
N VAL A 339 -19.29 123.31 51.62
CA VAL A 339 -20.45 123.37 52.53
C VAL A 339 -20.03 123.30 54.00
N VAL A 340 -19.06 122.44 54.34
CA VAL A 340 -18.53 122.36 55.73
C VAL A 340 -17.89 123.69 56.15
N SER A 341 -17.13 124.33 55.26
CA SER A 341 -16.54 125.66 55.52
C SER A 341 -17.60 126.74 55.73
N ASP A 342 -18.69 126.68 54.95
CA ASP A 342 -19.80 127.62 55.09
C ASP A 342 -20.55 127.40 56.43
N MET A 343 -20.74 126.14 56.84
CA MET A 343 -21.34 125.79 58.14
C MET A 343 -20.49 126.26 59.33
N ASP A 344 -19.17 126.17 59.24
CA ASP A 344 -18.26 126.71 60.26
C ASP A 344 -18.38 128.24 60.39
N SER A 345 -18.64 128.93 59.27
CA SER A 345 -18.93 130.38 59.27
C SER A 345 -20.29 130.71 59.88
N ILE A 346 -21.31 129.88 59.66
CA ILE A 346 -22.62 130.01 60.32
C ILE A 346 -22.48 129.80 61.84
N ALA A 347 -21.75 128.78 62.28
CA ALA A 347 -21.52 128.52 63.70
C ALA A 347 -20.89 129.73 64.42
N ARG A 348 -19.89 130.36 63.79
CA ARG A 348 -19.30 131.62 64.29
C ARG A 348 -20.33 132.75 64.43
N SER A 349 -21.22 132.93 63.44
CA SER A 349 -22.30 133.93 63.50
C SER A 349 -23.32 133.66 64.62
N ALA A 350 -23.69 132.39 64.82
CA ALA A 350 -24.62 132.00 65.89
C ALA A 350 -24.02 132.29 67.28
N GLN A 351 -22.72 132.05 67.45
CA GLN A 351 -21.99 132.33 68.69
C GLN A 351 -21.92 133.82 69.01
N LEU A 352 -21.75 134.66 67.97
CA LEU A 352 -21.84 136.12 68.07
C LEU A 352 -23.24 136.57 68.52
N SER A 353 -24.29 135.97 67.94
CA SER A 353 -25.69 136.27 68.28
C SER A 353 -26.01 135.91 69.74
N ALA A 354 -25.51 134.77 70.23
CA ALA A 354 -25.65 134.36 71.64
C ALA A 354 -24.93 135.30 72.62
N GLN A 355 -23.89 135.99 72.18
CA GLN A 355 -23.21 137.01 72.98
C GLN A 355 -24.05 138.29 73.09
N VAL A 356 -24.70 138.71 72.00
CA VAL A 356 -25.64 139.84 72.02
C VAL A 356 -26.84 139.58 72.96
N ILE A 357 -27.41 138.37 72.93
CA ILE A 357 -28.52 137.98 73.81
C ILE A 357 -28.12 138.04 75.29
N ARG A 358 -26.92 137.59 75.66
CA ARG A 358 -26.42 137.67 77.04
C ARG A 358 -26.26 139.10 77.55
N THR A 359 -25.91 140.04 76.67
CA THR A 359 -25.86 141.47 77.02
C THR A 359 -27.27 142.00 77.30
N LEU A 360 -28.27 141.60 76.50
CA LEU A 360 -29.67 142.00 76.68
C LEU A 360 -30.30 141.47 77.99
N ASP A 361 -29.94 140.25 78.38
CA ASP A 361 -30.36 139.63 79.66
C ASP A 361 -29.90 140.47 80.87
N LYS A 362 -28.64 140.90 80.82
CA LYS A 362 -28.02 141.72 81.88
C LYS A 362 -28.66 143.10 82.01
N ASP A 363 -29.01 143.74 80.89
CA ASP A 363 -29.72 145.03 80.91
C ASP A 363 -31.15 144.88 81.46
N SER A 364 -31.80 143.74 81.21
CA SER A 364 -33.16 143.42 81.70
C SER A 364 -33.18 143.20 83.22
N GLU A 365 -32.14 142.59 83.79
CA GLU A 365 -31.96 142.44 85.24
C GLU A 365 -31.80 143.80 85.94
N GLY A 366 -31.14 144.75 85.27
CA GLY A 366 -31.08 146.16 85.69
C GLY A 366 -32.46 146.81 85.80
N ILE A 367 -33.37 146.52 84.85
CA ILE A 367 -34.76 147.02 84.86
C ILE A 367 -35.57 146.38 86.01
N PHE A 368 -35.39 145.09 86.28
CA PHE A 368 -36.13 144.39 87.34
C PHE A 368 -35.85 144.95 88.75
N ASN A 369 -34.60 145.28 89.04
CA ASN A 369 -34.21 145.90 90.32
C ASN A 369 -34.88 147.26 90.53
N ILE A 370 -35.11 148.04 89.47
CA ILE A 370 -35.83 149.32 89.56
C ILE A 370 -37.30 149.10 89.94
N ILE A 371 -37.96 148.06 89.40
CA ILE A 371 -39.37 147.75 89.72
C ILE A 371 -39.54 147.33 91.19
N GLN A 372 -38.60 146.56 91.74
CA GLN A 372 -38.61 146.17 93.17
C GLN A 372 -38.61 147.38 94.11
N VAL A 373 -37.80 148.40 93.80
CA VAL A 373 -37.73 149.64 94.59
C VAL A 373 -39.05 150.42 94.51
N ILE A 374 -39.67 150.50 93.33
CA ILE A 374 -40.97 151.16 93.14
C ILE A 374 -42.07 150.47 93.97
N LYS A 375 -42.07 149.13 94.02
CA LYS A 375 -43.02 148.35 94.83
C LYS A 375 -42.84 148.58 96.33
N GLY A 376 -41.59 148.69 96.80
CA GLY A 376 -41.29 149.03 98.19
C GLY A 376 -41.82 150.40 98.63
N ILE A 377 -41.77 151.40 97.75
CA ILE A 377 -42.32 152.75 98.02
C ILE A 377 -43.87 152.71 98.07
N ALA A 378 -44.50 151.90 97.23
CA ALA A 378 -45.96 151.77 97.18
C ALA A 378 -46.54 151.13 98.47
N ASP A 379 -45.90 150.09 99.01
CA ASP A 379 -46.36 149.40 100.23
C ASP A 379 -46.20 150.26 101.50
N GLN A 380 -45.13 151.08 101.60
CA GLN A 380 -44.96 152.06 102.68
C GLN A 380 -46.02 153.16 102.65
N THR A 381 -46.45 153.57 101.46
CA THR A 381 -47.50 154.59 101.30
C THR A 381 -48.86 154.06 101.77
N ASN A 382 -49.15 152.78 101.50
CA ASN A 382 -50.40 152.12 101.92
C ASN A 382 -50.50 151.96 103.44
N LEU A 383 -49.39 151.62 104.12
CA LEU A 383 -49.37 151.39 105.57
C LEU A 383 -49.50 152.67 106.41
N LEU A 384 -48.98 153.81 105.94
CA LEU A 384 -49.12 155.07 106.69
C LEU A 384 -50.56 155.61 106.68
N ALA A 385 -51.30 155.37 105.61
CA ALA A 385 -52.67 155.88 105.47
C ALA A 385 -53.67 155.22 106.44
N LEU A 386 -53.45 153.95 106.80
CA LEU A 386 -54.39 153.19 107.64
C LEU A 386 -54.32 153.59 109.13
N ASN A 387 -53.14 153.96 109.63
CA ASN A 387 -52.98 154.39 111.03
C ASN A 387 -53.57 155.79 111.31
N ALA A 388 -53.92 156.56 110.28
CA ALA A 388 -54.57 157.86 110.44
C ALA A 388 -56.11 157.77 110.60
N ALA A 389 -56.69 156.55 110.57
CA ALA A 389 -58.13 156.33 110.58
C ALA A 389 -58.70 155.71 111.88
N ILE A 390 -57.88 155.47 112.93
CA ILE A 390 -58.31 154.97 114.26
C ILE A 390 -57.89 155.93 115.36
#